data_AF-A0A0F9QUK2-F1
#
_entry.id   AF-A0A0F9QUK2-F1
#
_cell.length_a   1.000
_cell.length_b   1.000
_cell.length_c   1.000
_cell.angle_alpha   90.00
_cell.angle_beta   90.00
_cell.angle_gamma   90.00
#
_symmetry.space_group_name_H-M   'P 1'
#
loop_
_entity.id
_entity.type
_entity.pdbx_description
1 polymer ?
#
loop_
_entity_poly.entity_id
_entity_poly.type
_entity_poly.pdbx_seq_one_letter_code
_entity_poly.pdbx_strand_id
1 'polypeptide(L)' 'MERYEVLYMDHTRVFASDSLQAAKDWVQTKIQQGAIGSDHVVFDTESGETWYTPGPSEDNPNYYRWAQE' A
#
# COMPACT_ATOMS: atom_id res chain seq x y z
N MET A 1 12.12 -9.14 -13.12
CA MET A 1 12.17 -7.67 -13.18
C MET A 1 11.28 -7.28 -12.04
N GLU A 2 11.89 -6.75 -10.98
CA GLU A 2 11.18 -6.40 -9.74
C GLU A 2 10.06 -5.43 -10.09
N ARG A 3 8.82 -5.82 -9.79
CA ARG A 3 7.62 -5.03 -10.07
C ARG A 3 6.70 -5.12 -8.88
N TYR A 4 6.34 -3.96 -8.37
CA TYR A 4 5.45 -3.76 -7.24
C TYR A 4 4.12 -3.23 -7.72
N GLU A 5 3.04 -3.93 -7.40
CA GLU A 5 1.68 -3.54 -7.75
C GLU A 5 0.94 -3.06 -6.51
N VAL A 6 0.30 -1.89 -6.60
CA VAL A 6 -0.65 -1.44 -5.58
C VAL A 6 -2.02 -1.96 -5.98
N LEU A 7 -2.63 -2.72 -5.08
CA LEU A 7 -3.94 -3.32 -5.26
C LEU A 7 -4.90 -2.76 -4.21
N TYR A 8 -6.17 -2.64 -4.57
CA TYR A 8 -7.24 -2.58 -3.59
C TYR A 8 -7.43 -3.94 -2.90
N MET A 9 -8.15 -3.96 -1.78
CA MET A 9 -8.52 -5.20 -1.07
C MET A 9 -9.33 -6.19 -1.93
N ASP A 10 -9.99 -5.73 -3.00
CA ASP A 10 -10.65 -6.61 -3.99
C ASP A 10 -9.69 -7.15 -5.07
N HIS A 11 -8.38 -6.93 -4.91
CA HIS A 11 -7.31 -7.24 -5.86
C HIS A 11 -7.32 -6.44 -7.16
N THR A 12 -8.11 -5.36 -7.25
CA THR A 12 -8.03 -4.43 -8.38
C THR A 12 -6.72 -3.63 -8.32
N ARG A 13 -5.90 -3.74 -9.38
CA ARG A 13 -4.67 -2.98 -9.52
C ARG A 13 -4.93 -1.51 -9.84
N VAL A 14 -4.34 -0.62 -9.06
CA VAL A 14 -4.47 0.84 -9.22
C VAL A 14 -3.18 1.56 -9.57
N PHE A 15 -2.03 0.95 -9.24
CA PHE A 15 -0.72 1.50 -9.56
C PHE A 15 0.30 0.37 -9.70
N ALA A 16 1.36 0.60 -10.46
CA ALA A 16 2.49 -0.33 -10.55
C ALA A 16 3.78 0.46 -10.77
N SER A 17 4.86 -0.02 -10.18
CA SER A 17 6.19 0.56 -10.29
C SER A 17 7.27 -0.50 -10.13
N ASP A 18 8.41 -0.29 -10.76
CA ASP A 18 9.60 -1.13 -10.55
C ASP A 18 10.37 -0.73 -9.27
N SER A 19 9.78 0.13 -8.42
CA SER A 19 10.34 0.60 -7.16
C SER A 19 9.32 0.48 -6.02
N LEU A 20 9.68 -0.30 -5.00
CA LEU A 20 8.88 -0.46 -3.77
C LEU A 20 8.60 0.91 -3.14
N GLN A 21 9.59 1.78 -3.07
CA GLN A 21 9.43 3.12 -2.48
C GLN A 21 8.38 3.93 -3.24
N ALA A 22 8.41 3.93 -4.57
CA ALA A 22 7.42 4.65 -5.37
C ALA A 22 5.99 4.09 -5.20
N ALA A 23 5.83 2.77 -5.07
CA ALA A 23 4.54 2.17 -4.76
C ALA A 23 4.04 2.60 -3.36
N LYS A 24 4.93 2.64 -2.37
CA LYS A 24 4.63 3.08 -1.01
C LYS A 24 4.28 4.57 -0.93
N ASP A 25 5.00 5.42 -1.64
CA ASP A 25 4.74 6.87 -1.71
C ASP A 25 3.40 7.18 -2.39
N TRP A 26 3.03 6.37 -3.40
CA TRP A 26 1.73 6.48 -4.04
C TRP A 26 0.59 6.23 -3.05
N VAL A 27 0.67 5.15 -2.26
CA VAL A 27 -0.32 4.83 -1.22
C VAL A 27 -0.38 5.94 -0.17
N GLN A 28 0.78 6.44 0.26
CA GLN A 28 0.86 7.53 1.23
C GLN A 28 0.18 8.81 0.70
N THR A 29 0.38 9.13 -0.57
CA THR A 29 -0.27 10.27 -1.23
C THR A 29 -1.79 10.10 -1.25
N LYS A 30 -2.30 8.89 -1.47
CA LYS A 30 -3.75 8.61 -1.41
C LYS A 30 -4.33 8.80 -0.01
N ILE A 31 -3.62 8.36 1.01
CA ILE A 31 -4.05 8.54 2.40
C ILE A 31 -4.06 10.02 2.79
N GLN A 32 -3.04 10.78 2.38
CA GLN A 32 -3.02 12.24 2.54
C GLN A 32 -4.17 12.94 1.80
N GLN A 33 -4.73 12.31 0.77
CA GLN A 33 -5.91 12.77 0.03
C GLN A 33 -7.25 12.28 0.63
N GLY A 34 -7.22 11.54 1.74
CA GLY A 34 -8.40 11.06 2.45
C GLY A 34 -8.79 9.60 2.20
N ALA A 35 -7.96 8.83 1.50
CA ALA A 35 -8.17 7.38 1.37
C ALA A 35 -7.84 6.65 2.68
N ILE A 36 -8.46 5.49 2.90
CA ILE A 36 -8.14 4.64 4.06
C ILE A 36 -6.92 3.79 3.71
N GLY A 37 -5.90 3.80 4.58
CA GLY A 37 -4.64 3.10 4.31
C GLY A 37 -4.77 1.58 4.23
N SER A 38 -5.73 1.00 4.96
CA SER A 38 -6.04 -0.44 4.89
C SER A 38 -6.71 -0.87 3.60
N ASP A 39 -7.15 0.06 2.75
CA ASP A 39 -7.78 -0.30 1.47
C ASP A 39 -6.74 -0.69 0.41
N HIS A 40 -5.45 -0.46 0.68
CA HIS A 40 -4.37 -0.66 -0.28
C HIS A 40 -3.33 -1.64 0.24
N VAL A 41 -2.88 -2.52 -0.64
CA VAL A 41 -1.73 -3.42 -0.44
C VAL A 41 -0.73 -3.21 -1.56
N VAL A 42 0.56 -3.25 -1.23
CA VAL A 42 1.67 -3.32 -2.19
C VAL A 42 2.10 -4.77 -2.30
N PHE A 43 2.08 -5.32 -3.51
CA PHE A 43 2.42 -6.71 -3.81
C PHE A 43 3.70 -6.77 -4.66
N ASP A 44 4.69 -7.53 -4.22
CA ASP A 44 5.86 -7.89 -5.03
C ASP A 44 5.49 -9.04 -5.96
N THR A 45 5.49 -8.77 -7.27
CA THR A 45 5.15 -9.80 -8.28
C THR A 45 6.26 -10.82 -8.51
N GLU A 46 7.47 -10.57 -8.00
CA GLU A 46 8.62 -11.47 -8.12
C GLU A 46 8.72 -12.41 -6.91
N SER A 47 8.66 -11.88 -5.69
CA SER A 47 8.78 -12.67 -4.45
C SER A 47 7.45 -13.15 -3.89
N GLY A 48 6.33 -12.51 -4.25
CA GLY A 48 5.02 -12.75 -3.66
C GLY A 48 4.80 -12.07 -2.31
N GLU A 49 5.74 -11.23 -1.86
CA GLU A 49 5.64 -10.50 -0.60
C GLU A 49 4.58 -9.40 -0.66
N THR A 50 3.96 -9.09 0.48
CA THR A 50 2.98 -8.02 0.59
C THR A 50 3.33 -7.04 1.71
N TRP A 51 3.10 -5.76 1.43
CA TRP A 51 3.14 -4.70 2.42
C TRP A 51 1.80 -3.99 2.44
N TYR A 52 1.26 -3.78 3.64
CA TYR A 52 0.02 -3.04 3.83
C TYR A 52 0.24 -2.01 4.94
N THR A 53 -0.69 -1.06 4.99
CA THR A 53 -0.74 -0.14 6.12
C THR A 53 -1.98 -0.46 6.93
N PRO A 54 -1.84 -0.83 8.23
CA PRO A 54 -3.01 -1.06 9.05
C PRO A 54 -3.82 0.23 9.07
N GLY A 55 -5.14 0.08 8.96
CA GLY A 55 -6.05 1.21 8.92
C GLY A 55 -5.90 2.08 10.16
N PRO A 56 -6.43 3.32 10.10
CA PRO A 56 -6.44 4.20 11.26
C PRO A 56 -6.97 3.46 12.50
N SER A 57 -6.21 3.46 13.58
CA SER A 57 -6.76 3.11 14.89
C SER A 57 -7.63 4.26 15.39
N GLU A 58 -8.65 3.98 16.21
CA GLU A 58 -9.52 5.02 16.78
C GLU A 58 -8.73 6.15 17.47
N ASP A 59 -7.58 5.80 18.06
CA ASP A 59 -6.67 6.74 18.71
C ASP A 59 -5.75 7.54 17.77
N ASN A 60 -5.56 7.09 16.53
CA ASN A 60 -4.61 7.73 15.62
C ASN A 60 -5.05 7.59 14.15
N PRO A 61 -5.99 8.44 13.70
CA PRO A 61 -6.55 8.37 12.36
C PRO A 61 -5.55 8.64 11.22
N ASN A 62 -4.36 9.15 11.57
CA ASN A 62 -3.27 9.41 10.63
C ASN A 62 -2.10 8.42 10.82
N TYR A 63 -2.31 7.33 11.57
CA TYR A 63 -1.25 6.35 11.79
C TYR A 63 -0.98 5.55 10.51
N TYR A 64 0.17 5.82 9.90
CA TYR A 64 0.65 5.15 8.71
C TYR A 64 1.96 4.44 9.02
N ARG A 65 1.90 3.12 9.12
CA ARG A 65 3.09 2.27 9.20
C ARG A 65 3.02 1.19 8.14
N TRP A 66 4.15 0.79 7.61
CA TRP A 66 4.22 -0.42 6.80
C TRP A 66 4.29 -1.64 7.71
N ALA A 67 3.35 -2.55 7.53
CA ALA A 67 3.46 -3.92 7.99
C ALA A 67 3.81 -4.81 6.79
N GLN A 68 4.62 -5.83 7.05
CA GLN A 68 4.95 -6.87 6.08
C GLN A 68 4.29 -8.16 6.57
N GLU A 69 3.63 -8.87 5.66
CA GLU A 69 3.07 -10.20 5.89
C GLU A 69 4.08 -11.31 5.58
#